data_AF-A0A5J9SEY0-F1
#
_entry.id   AF-A0A5J9SEY0-F1
#
_cell.length_a   1.000
_cell.length_b   1.000
_cell.length_c   1.000
_cell.angle_alpha   90.00
_cell.angle_beta   90.00
_cell.angle_gamma   90.00
#
_symmetry.space_group_name_H-M   'P 1'
#
loop_
_entity.id
_entity.type
_entity.pdbx_description
1 polymer ?
#
loop_
_entity_poly.entity_id
_entity_poly.type
_entity_poly.pdbx_seq_one_letter_code
_entity_poly.pdbx_strand_id
1 'polypeptide(L)'
;MGWGVRCLDFIQSGSFVCEYIGELLEDQEAQERVSDEYLFAVGNNYYDVSHWEDLCKKIPSLQNGPTEGGEIVFTIDAVNQGNFVRFVNHSCSPNLFPQYVLYDHDDKRMPHIMFFASEDIPPLKELSYDYNYAEDKVHDADGNIKKKKCFCGSVECTGRLY
;
A
#
# COMPACT_ATOMS: atom_id res chain seq x y z
N MET A 1 11.16 -7.35 10.09
CA MET A 1 11.06 -7.91 8.73
C MET A 1 11.31 -9.39 8.88
N GLY A 2 10.28 -10.21 8.64
CA GLY A 2 10.26 -11.66 8.84
C GLY A 2 10.29 -12.38 7.49
N TRP A 3 9.14 -12.88 7.03
CA TRP A 3 8.97 -13.33 5.65
C TRP A 3 9.04 -12.15 4.67
N GLY A 4 9.41 -12.43 3.42
CA GLY A 4 9.50 -11.45 2.32
C GLY A 4 9.27 -12.14 0.98
N VAL A 5 9.01 -11.35 -0.06
CA VAL A 5 8.68 -11.84 -1.42
C VAL A 5 9.72 -11.37 -2.42
N ARG A 6 10.09 -12.23 -3.37
CA ARG A 6 10.96 -11.90 -4.51
C ARG A 6 10.55 -12.69 -5.75
N CYS A 7 10.80 -12.14 -6.92
CA CYS A 7 10.58 -12.83 -8.19
C CYS A 7 11.84 -13.60 -8.62
N LEU A 8 11.69 -14.75 -9.26
CA LEU A 8 12.82 -15.49 -9.85
C LEU A 8 13.25 -14.90 -11.20
N ASP A 9 12.36 -14.16 -11.85
CA ASP A 9 12.56 -13.57 -13.15
C ASP A 9 12.65 -12.04 -13.05
N PHE A 10 13.15 -11.42 -14.11
CA PHE A 10 13.19 -9.97 -14.24
C PHE A 10 11.77 -9.41 -14.40
N ILE A 11 11.45 -8.34 -13.70
CA ILE A 11 10.18 -7.61 -13.86
C ILE A 11 10.50 -6.25 -14.47
N GLN A 12 9.90 -5.95 -15.62
CA GLN A 12 10.06 -4.66 -16.27
C GLN A 12 9.24 -3.58 -15.55
N SER A 13 9.75 -2.36 -15.49
CA SER A 13 9.01 -1.19 -14.98
C SER A 13 7.63 -1.08 -15.65
N GLY A 14 6.60 -0.81 -14.85
CA GLY A 14 5.20 -0.74 -15.27
C GLY A 14 4.50 -2.08 -15.38
N SER A 15 5.17 -3.21 -15.13
CA SER A 15 4.52 -4.53 -15.13
C SER A 15 3.56 -4.66 -13.94
N PHE A 16 2.37 -5.21 -14.18
CA PHE A 16 1.49 -5.70 -13.12
C PHE A 16 2.18 -6.86 -12.38
N VAL A 17 2.12 -6.84 -11.05
CA VAL A 17 2.72 -7.87 -10.20
C VAL A 17 1.63 -8.69 -9.51
N CYS A 18 0.69 -8.02 -8.84
CA CYS A 18 -0.29 -8.69 -8.01
C CYS A 18 -1.39 -7.75 -7.52
N GLU A 19 -2.48 -8.32 -7.01
CA GLU A 19 -3.53 -7.61 -6.29
C GLU A 19 -3.39 -7.85 -4.78
N TYR A 20 -3.68 -6.87 -3.93
CA TYR A 20 -3.82 -7.09 -2.49
C TYR A 20 -5.18 -7.71 -2.19
N ILE A 21 -5.21 -9.02 -1.97
CA ILE A 21 -6.45 -9.78 -1.75
C ILE A 21 -6.61 -10.08 -0.26
N GLY A 22 -7.82 -9.84 0.26
CA GLY A 22 -8.24 -10.20 1.60
C GLY A 22 -9.74 -9.99 1.82
N GLU A 23 -10.16 -9.98 3.07
CA GLU A 23 -11.53 -9.65 3.48
C GLU A 23 -11.72 -8.13 3.46
N LEU A 24 -12.76 -7.63 2.80
CA LEU A 24 -13.07 -6.20 2.78
C LEU A 24 -13.90 -5.84 4.02
N LEU A 25 -13.38 -4.94 4.85
CA LEU A 25 -13.98 -4.50 6.11
C LEU A 25 -14.35 -3.03 6.05
N GLU A 26 -15.43 -2.66 6.72
CA GLU A 26 -15.69 -1.27 7.07
C GLU A 26 -14.67 -0.80 8.15
N ASP A 27 -14.38 0.50 8.20
CA ASP A 27 -13.34 1.04 9.09
C ASP A 27 -13.58 0.70 10.58
N GLN A 28 -14.84 0.71 11.03
CA GLN A 28 -15.18 0.33 12.40
C GLN A 28 -14.81 -1.12 12.70
N GLU A 29 -15.08 -2.05 11.78
CA GLU A 29 -14.75 -3.46 11.97
C GLU A 29 -13.23 -3.68 11.93
N ALA A 30 -12.51 -2.94 11.09
CA ALA A 30 -11.06 -3.00 11.03
C ALA A 30 -10.40 -2.54 12.35
N GLN A 31 -10.95 -1.52 13.01
CA GLN A 31 -10.47 -1.05 14.32
C GLN A 31 -10.69 -2.06 15.45
N GLU A 32 -11.69 -2.94 15.32
CA GLU A 32 -11.95 -4.01 16.28
C GLU A 32 -11.01 -5.21 16.11
N ARG A 33 -10.24 -5.28 15.02
CA ARG A 33 -9.28 -6.38 14.78
C ARG A 33 -8.08 -6.27 15.74
N VAL A 34 -7.68 -7.43 16.28
CA VAL A 34 -6.59 -7.53 17.27
C VAL A 34 -5.21 -7.25 16.66
N SER A 35 -5.05 -7.43 15.35
CA SER A 35 -3.77 -7.27 14.65
C SER A 35 -3.89 -6.28 13.51
N ASP A 36 -2.95 -5.35 13.46
CA ASP A 36 -2.78 -4.33 12.41
C ASP A 36 -1.76 -4.75 11.33
N GLU A 37 -1.25 -5.99 11.38
CA GLU A 37 -0.06 -6.39 10.62
C GLU A 37 -0.31 -6.61 9.12
N TYR A 38 -1.54 -6.98 8.74
CA TYR A 38 -1.93 -7.31 7.36
C TYR A 38 -3.17 -6.54 6.89
N LEU A 39 -3.31 -5.31 7.41
CA LEU A 39 -4.38 -4.40 7.02
C LEU A 39 -3.88 -3.46 5.92
N PHE A 40 -4.68 -3.29 4.87
CA PHE A 40 -4.47 -2.28 3.85
C PHE A 40 -5.65 -1.31 3.85
N ALA A 41 -5.43 -0.09 4.34
CA ALA A 41 -6.45 0.95 4.36
C ALA A 41 -6.74 1.45 2.93
N VAL A 42 -8.00 1.43 2.54
CA VAL A 42 -8.49 1.93 1.24
C VAL A 42 -8.92 3.38 1.41
N GLY A 43 -8.10 4.30 0.93
CA GLY A 43 -8.34 5.74 1.04
C GLY A 43 -7.46 6.57 0.13
N ASN A 44 -7.66 7.90 0.12
CA ASN A 44 -6.99 8.81 -0.81
C ASN A 44 -5.48 9.03 -0.54
N ASN A 45 -4.90 8.36 0.46
CA ASN A 45 -3.56 8.68 0.96
C ASN A 45 -2.40 8.17 0.08
N TYR A 46 -2.65 7.28 -0.89
CA TYR A 46 -1.56 6.73 -1.72
C TYR A 46 -1.10 7.63 -2.87
N TYR A 47 -1.86 8.68 -3.17
CA TYR A 47 -1.42 9.70 -4.10
C TYR A 47 -1.00 10.92 -3.29
N ASP A 48 0.31 11.15 -3.21
CA ASP A 48 0.82 12.50 -2.94
C ASP A 48 0.24 13.40 -4.03
N VAL A 49 -0.54 14.41 -3.62
CA VAL A 49 -1.19 15.37 -4.51
C VAL A 49 -0.17 15.97 -5.48
N SER A 50 1.07 16.20 -5.03
CA SER A 50 2.13 16.76 -5.87
C SER A 50 2.66 15.78 -6.93
N HIS A 51 2.76 14.48 -6.60
CA HIS A 51 3.17 13.44 -7.55
C HIS A 51 2.06 13.14 -8.57
N TRP A 52 0.80 13.20 -8.11
CA TRP A 52 -0.37 13.09 -8.98
C TRP A 52 -0.46 14.24 -9.98
N GLU A 53 -0.22 15.48 -9.55
CA GLU A 53 -0.16 16.65 -10.45
C GLU A 53 0.91 16.48 -11.54
N ASP A 54 2.08 15.95 -11.20
CA ASP A 54 3.16 15.69 -12.15
C ASP A 54 2.86 14.53 -13.11
N LEU A 55 2.16 13.48 -12.64
CA LEU A 55 1.66 12.41 -13.50
C LEU A 55 0.54 12.88 -14.44
N CYS A 56 -0.36 13.75 -13.97
CA CYS A 56 -1.41 14.37 -14.80
C CYS A 56 -0.84 15.23 -15.92
N LYS A 57 0.27 15.94 -15.68
CA LYS A 57 0.99 16.69 -16.73
C LYS A 57 1.55 15.78 -17.83
N LYS A 58 1.92 14.54 -17.49
CA LYS A 58 2.52 13.57 -18.41
C LYS A 58 1.50 12.63 -19.06
N ILE A 59 0.37 12.38 -18.41
CA ILE A 59 -0.68 11.45 -18.87
C ILE A 59 -2.05 12.17 -18.76
N PRO A 60 -2.51 12.85 -19.83
CA PRO A 60 -3.70 13.70 -19.80
C PRO A 60 -5.01 12.99 -19.42
N SER A 61 -5.07 11.66 -19.54
CA SER A 61 -6.23 10.86 -19.14
C SER A 61 -6.38 10.69 -17.62
N LEU A 62 -5.36 11.08 -16.82
CA LEU A 62 -5.40 11.05 -15.36
C LEU A 62 -6.00 12.33 -14.74
N GLN A 63 -6.55 13.28 -15.52
CA GLN A 63 -7.06 14.56 -14.99
C GLN A 63 -8.17 14.44 -13.92
N ASN A 64 -8.85 13.29 -13.81
CA ASN A 64 -9.83 13.03 -12.76
C ASN A 64 -9.15 12.41 -11.53
N GLY A 65 -8.38 13.24 -10.81
CA GLY A 65 -7.71 12.86 -9.57
C GLY A 65 -8.62 12.65 -8.37
N PRO A 66 -8.09 12.05 -7.29
CA PRO A 66 -8.82 11.93 -6.05
C PRO A 66 -9.12 13.33 -5.50
N THR A 67 -10.39 13.56 -5.15
CA THR A 67 -10.85 14.79 -4.49
C THR A 67 -10.28 14.87 -3.06
N GLU A 68 -9.76 16.05 -2.69
CA GLU A 68 -9.39 16.35 -1.30
C GLU A 68 -10.55 16.03 -0.34
N GLY A 69 -10.28 15.29 0.74
CA GLY A 69 -11.25 15.02 1.82
C GLY A 69 -11.94 13.65 1.80
N GLY A 70 -11.41 12.65 1.09
CA GLY A 70 -11.95 11.28 1.16
C GLY A 70 -11.61 10.59 2.49
N GLU A 71 -12.61 10.35 3.34
CA GLU A 71 -12.51 9.48 4.51
C GLU A 71 -12.03 8.07 4.08
N ILE A 72 -11.24 7.40 4.93
CA ILE A 72 -10.95 5.97 4.75
C ILE A 72 -12.29 5.25 4.93
N VAL A 73 -12.79 4.63 3.86
CA VAL A 73 -14.12 4.02 3.87
C VAL A 73 -14.03 2.52 4.18
N PHE A 74 -12.98 1.87 3.69
CA PHE A 74 -12.80 0.43 3.81
C PHE A 74 -11.34 0.07 4.11
N THR A 75 -11.13 -1.13 4.63
CA THR A 75 -9.82 -1.73 4.85
C THR A 75 -9.85 -3.17 4.34
N ILE A 76 -8.81 -3.60 3.62
CA ILE A 76 -8.63 -5.01 3.27
C ILE A 76 -7.83 -5.69 4.37
N ASP A 77 -8.39 -6.72 4.99
CA ASP A 77 -7.73 -7.56 6.00
C ASP A 77 -7.27 -8.88 5.39
N ALA A 78 -5.94 -9.08 5.34
CA ALA A 78 -5.31 -10.31 4.86
C ALA A 78 -4.78 -11.22 6.00
N VAL A 79 -5.19 -11.03 7.26
CA VAL A 79 -4.74 -11.84 8.41
C VAL A 79 -5.15 -13.30 8.23
N ASN A 80 -6.44 -13.56 7.99
CA ASN A 80 -7.00 -14.92 7.92
C ASN A 80 -7.09 -15.47 6.50
N GLN A 81 -7.38 -14.59 5.53
CA GLN A 81 -7.53 -14.96 4.12
C GLN A 81 -6.85 -13.88 3.28
N GLY A 82 -5.90 -14.29 2.45
CA GLY A 82 -5.23 -13.39 1.52
C GLY A 82 -4.26 -14.15 0.63
N ASN A 83 -3.71 -13.47 -0.37
CA ASN A 83 -2.70 -14.05 -1.26
C ASN A 83 -1.28 -13.76 -0.75
N PHE A 84 -0.27 -14.05 -1.57
CA PHE A 84 1.14 -13.88 -1.18
C PHE A 84 1.54 -12.42 -0.90
N VAL A 85 0.74 -11.45 -1.35
CA VAL A 85 1.07 -10.01 -1.26
C VAL A 85 1.12 -9.53 0.19
N ARG A 86 0.39 -10.19 1.10
CA ARG A 86 0.47 -9.96 2.55
C ARG A 86 1.89 -10.08 3.12
N PHE A 87 2.81 -10.75 2.41
CA PHE A 87 4.21 -10.92 2.83
C PHE A 87 5.18 -9.93 2.15
N VAL A 88 4.70 -9.05 1.27
CA VAL A 88 5.53 -8.01 0.64
C VAL A 88 5.81 -6.95 1.69
N ASN A 89 7.08 -6.73 2.01
CA ASN A 89 7.49 -5.85 3.10
C ASN A 89 7.47 -4.36 2.73
N HIS A 90 7.54 -3.52 3.76
CA HIS A 90 7.75 -2.09 3.61
C HIS A 90 9.17 -1.74 3.15
N SER A 91 9.29 -0.76 2.26
CA SER A 91 10.53 -0.01 2.04
C SER A 91 10.26 1.48 1.91
N CYS A 92 11.18 2.32 2.44
CA CYS A 92 11.15 3.77 2.21
C CYS A 92 11.62 4.16 0.79
N SER A 93 12.25 3.22 0.06
CA SER A 93 12.54 3.34 -1.36
C SER A 93 12.01 2.08 -2.06
N PRO A 94 10.69 1.99 -2.25
CA PRO A 94 10.04 0.78 -2.74
C PRO A 94 10.22 0.58 -4.25
N ASN A 95 10.09 -0.66 -4.70
CA ASN A 95 10.10 -1.02 -6.12
C ASN A 95 8.70 -1.40 -6.66
N LEU A 96 7.69 -1.43 -5.79
CA LEU A 96 6.28 -1.55 -6.15
C LEU A 96 5.51 -0.31 -5.70
N PHE A 97 4.47 0.04 -6.45
CA PHE A 97 3.48 1.03 -6.04
C PHE A 97 2.06 0.47 -6.25
N PRO A 98 1.11 0.76 -5.35
CA PRO A 98 -0.27 0.38 -5.53
C PRO A 98 -0.99 1.33 -6.49
N GLN A 99 -1.94 0.80 -7.23
CA GLN A 99 -2.81 1.51 -8.15
C GLN A 99 -4.24 1.01 -7.96
N TYR A 100 -5.18 1.94 -7.83
CA TYR A 100 -6.60 1.62 -7.77
C TYR A 100 -7.16 1.31 -9.15
N VAL A 101 -7.86 0.17 -9.26
CA VAL A 101 -8.43 -0.34 -10.49
C VAL A 101 -9.89 -0.75 -10.25
N LEU A 102 -10.78 -0.43 -11.18
CA LEU A 102 -12.18 -0.84 -11.19
C LEU A 102 -12.42 -1.62 -12.48
N TYR A 103 -13.00 -2.82 -12.38
CA TYR A 103 -13.31 -3.63 -13.56
C TYR A 103 -14.59 -4.47 -13.45
N ASP A 104 -15.00 -4.84 -12.24
CA ASP A 104 -16.17 -5.68 -11.96
C ASP A 104 -17.36 -4.91 -11.35
N HIS A 105 -17.11 -3.69 -10.87
CA HIS A 105 -18.12 -2.75 -10.40
C HIS A 105 -17.69 -1.28 -10.58
N ASP A 106 -18.64 -0.36 -10.39
CA ASP A 106 -18.42 1.09 -10.54
C ASP A 106 -18.28 1.84 -9.19
N ASP A 107 -18.36 1.15 -8.05
CA ASP A 107 -18.20 1.78 -6.73
C ASP A 107 -16.74 2.17 -6.44
N LYS A 108 -16.44 3.46 -6.61
CA LYS A 108 -15.10 4.03 -6.39
C LYS A 108 -14.59 3.94 -4.96
N ARG A 109 -15.43 3.57 -3.99
CA ARG A 109 -15.03 3.39 -2.59
C ARG A 109 -14.36 2.04 -2.35
N MET A 110 -14.58 1.07 -3.24
CA MET A 110 -14.07 -0.30 -3.12
C MET A 110 -13.16 -0.69 -4.30
N PRO A 111 -12.14 0.10 -4.68
CA PRO A 111 -11.27 -0.28 -5.79
C PRO A 111 -10.47 -1.54 -5.47
N HIS A 112 -10.09 -2.27 -6.52
CA HIS A 112 -9.02 -3.27 -6.43
C HIS A 112 -7.67 -2.57 -6.27
N ILE A 113 -6.84 -3.10 -5.38
CA ILE A 113 -5.52 -2.55 -5.08
C ILE A 113 -4.48 -3.40 -5.80
N MET A 114 -4.04 -2.91 -6.96
CA MET A 114 -3.11 -3.63 -7.83
C MET A 114 -1.71 -3.03 -7.74
N PHE A 115 -0.70 -3.85 -7.49
CA PHE A 115 0.70 -3.44 -7.47
C PHE A 115 1.34 -3.54 -8.85
N PHE A 116 2.07 -2.49 -9.18
CA PHE A 116 2.87 -2.38 -10.39
C PHE A 116 4.33 -2.09 -10.02
N ALA A 117 5.26 -2.52 -10.87
CA ALA A 117 6.67 -2.21 -10.70
C ALA A 117 6.96 -0.73 -11.00
N SER A 118 7.55 0.01 -10.05
CA SER A 118 7.96 1.42 -10.26
C SER A 118 9.26 1.54 -11.05
N GLU A 119 10.04 0.46 -11.09
CA GLU A 119 11.36 0.37 -11.73
C GLU A 119 11.57 -1.02 -12.33
N ASP A 120 12.66 -1.19 -13.07
CA ASP A 120 13.12 -2.51 -13.48
C ASP A 120 13.64 -3.28 -12.25
N ILE A 121 13.08 -4.45 -11.99
CA ILE A 121 13.38 -5.28 -10.82
C ILE A 121 14.18 -6.51 -11.26
N PRO A 122 15.47 -6.60 -10.88
CA PRO A 122 16.28 -7.80 -11.13
C PRO A 122 15.72 -9.05 -10.44
N PRO A 123 15.98 -10.24 -11.00
CA PRO A 123 15.76 -11.50 -10.32
C PRO A 123 16.26 -11.48 -8.87
N LEU A 124 15.47 -12.06 -7.97
CA LEU A 124 15.76 -12.23 -6.55
C LEU A 124 15.83 -10.94 -5.72
N LYS A 125 15.66 -9.75 -6.31
CA LYS A 125 15.46 -8.51 -5.54
C LYS A 125 14.15 -8.62 -4.76
N GLU A 126 14.19 -8.26 -3.48
CA GLU A 126 12.99 -8.25 -2.63
C GLU A 126 11.98 -7.24 -3.18
N LEU A 127 10.72 -7.64 -3.25
CA LEU A 127 9.59 -6.78 -3.59
C LEU A 127 9.15 -6.03 -2.34
N SER A 128 8.92 -4.73 -2.49
CA SER A 128 8.51 -3.86 -1.39
C SER A 128 7.67 -2.70 -1.88
N TYR A 129 6.74 -2.23 -1.04
CA TYR A 129 5.95 -1.02 -1.26
C TYR A 129 6.02 -0.10 -0.03
N ASP A 130 5.66 1.17 -0.16
CA ASP A 130 5.51 2.04 0.99
C ASP A 130 4.19 1.74 1.71
N TYR A 131 4.22 1.44 3.01
CA TYR A 131 3.01 1.13 3.76
C TYR A 131 2.20 2.39 4.09
N ASN A 132 2.80 3.57 3.88
CA ASN A 132 2.14 4.86 4.01
C ASN A 132 1.53 5.12 5.40
N TYR A 133 2.19 4.63 6.45
CA TYR A 133 1.80 4.96 7.82
C TYR A 133 2.19 6.40 8.18
N ALA A 134 1.16 7.21 8.40
CA ALA A 134 1.31 8.58 8.87
C ALA A 134 1.94 8.64 10.29
N GLU A 135 2.69 9.72 10.54
CA GLU A 135 3.32 9.95 11.84
C GLU A 135 2.31 10.03 12.97
N ASP A 136 2.61 9.29 14.04
CA ASP A 136 1.87 9.34 15.30
C ASP A 136 0.36 9.02 15.13
N LYS A 137 -0.02 8.26 14.08
CA LYS A 137 -1.41 7.83 13.82
C LYS A 137 -1.73 6.39 14.20
N VAL A 138 -0.73 5.60 14.60
CA VAL A 138 -0.95 4.23 15.07
C VAL A 138 -1.01 4.25 16.59
N HIS A 139 -2.11 3.76 17.16
CA HIS A 139 -2.36 3.77 18.60
C HIS A 139 -2.48 2.34 19.16
N ASP A 140 -2.12 2.16 20.43
CA ASP A 140 -2.42 0.93 21.18
C ASP A 140 -3.85 0.94 21.75
N ALA A 141 -4.24 -0.15 22.41
CA ALA A 141 -5.56 -0.29 23.02
C ALA A 141 -5.86 0.75 24.11
N ASP A 142 -4.82 1.37 24.68
CA ASP A 142 -4.92 2.41 25.70
C ASP A 142 -4.88 3.83 25.07
N GLY A 143 -4.78 3.93 23.74
CA GLY A 143 -4.75 5.19 22.98
C GLY A 143 -3.36 5.83 22.87
N ASN A 144 -2.30 5.18 23.32
CA ASN A 144 -0.93 5.72 23.21
C ASN A 144 -0.37 5.51 21.82
N ILE A 145 0.45 6.45 21.35
CA ILE A 145 1.13 6.34 20.05
C ILE A 145 2.09 5.14 20.07
N LYS A 146 1.85 4.17 19.18
CA LYS A 146 2.74 3.04 18.90
C LYS A 146 3.86 3.49 17.98
N LYS A 147 5.09 3.08 18.29
CA LYS A 147 6.25 3.31 17.44
C LYS A 147 6.94 2.00 17.10
N LYS A 148 7.23 1.78 15.83
CA LYS A 148 7.97 0.62 15.31
C LYS A 148 9.09 1.12 14.39
N LYS A 149 10.32 0.68 14.66
CA LYS A 149 11.48 1.05 13.83
C LYS A 149 11.38 0.43 12.44
N CYS A 150 11.76 1.18 11.42
CA CYS A 150 11.93 0.66 10.07
C CYS A 150 13.31 0.00 9.91
N PHE A 151 13.33 -1.13 9.20
CA PHE A 151 14.54 -1.91 8.92
C PHE A 151 14.66 -2.23 7.42
N CYS A 152 14.15 -1.36 6.55
CA CYS A 152 14.15 -1.58 5.09
C CYS A 152 15.54 -1.51 4.45
N GLY A 153 16.52 -0.91 5.13
CA GLY A 153 17.90 -0.79 4.62
C GLY A 153 18.10 0.28 3.55
N SER A 154 17.06 1.06 3.20
CA SER A 154 17.21 2.21 2.29
C SER A 154 18.10 3.30 2.92
N VAL A 155 18.89 3.97 2.08
CA VAL A 155 19.66 5.17 2.46
C VAL A 155 18.76 6.39 2.74
N GLU A 156 17.53 6.38 2.22
CA GLU A 156 16.50 7.41 2.44
C GLU A 156 15.52 7.00 3.56
N CYS A 157 15.87 5.98 4.35
CA CYS A 157 15.01 5.48 5.41
C CYS A 157 14.73 6.55 6.48
N THR A 158 13.45 6.75 6.80
CA THR A 158 12.99 7.67 7.86
C THR A 158 13.18 7.10 9.28
N GLY A 159 13.66 5.85 9.39
CA GLY A 159 13.93 5.15 10.65
C GLY A 159 12.69 4.61 11.38
N ARG A 160 11.48 4.92 10.89
CA ARG A 160 10.21 4.46 11.47
C ARG A 160 9.35 3.77 10.42
N LEU A 161 8.63 2.73 10.85
CA LEU A 161 7.54 2.14 10.10
C LEU A 161 6.24 2.85 10.47
N TYR A 162 6.00 3.05 11.77
CA TYR A 162 4.98 3.92 12.35
C TYR A 162 5.49 4.47 13.69
#